data_AF-A0A7W0IX26-F1
#
_entry.id   AF-A0A7W0IX26-F1
#
_cell.length_a   1.000
_cell.length_b   1.000
_cell.length_c   1.000
_cell.angle_alpha   90.00
_cell.angle_beta   90.00
_cell.angle_gamma   90.00
#
_symmetry.space_group_name_H-M   'P 1'
#
loop_
_entity.id
_entity.type
_entity.pdbx_description
1 polymer ?
#
loop_
_entity_poly.entity_id
_entity_poly.type
_entity_poly.pdbx_seq_one_letter_code
_entity_poly.pdbx_strand_id
1 'polypeptide(L)' 'MIRPAHTDEAEILTQISFASKGYWKYPENYFEIWKNELTISSDYIEKNDVFVFEVDGATIGYYSREYGGDRK' A
#
# COMPACT_ATOMS: atom_id res chain seq x y z
N MET A 1 -9.93 1.68 -13.45
CA MET A 1 -11.05 2.10 -12.59
C MET A 1 -10.53 2.31 -11.17
N ILE A 2 -10.96 3.38 -10.48
CA ILE A 2 -10.64 3.55 -9.05
C ILE A 2 -11.72 2.83 -8.24
N ARG A 3 -11.33 2.00 -7.28
CA ARG A 3 -12.23 1.32 -6.34
C ARG A 3 -11.60 1.15 -4.95
N PRO A 4 -12.39 0.90 -3.90
CA PRO A 4 -11.83 0.47 -2.61
C PRO A 4 -10.98 -0.80 -2.78
N ALA A 5 -9.91 -0.90 -1.99
CA ALA A 5 -9.08 -2.09 -1.93
C ALA A 5 -9.78 -3.21 -1.17
N HIS A 6 -9.55 -4.45 -1.58
CA HIS A 6 -9.92 -5.64 -0.83
C HIS A 6 -8.77 -6.08 0.08
N THR A 7 -9.09 -6.74 1.19
CA THR A 7 -8.09 -7.13 2.20
C THR A 7 -7.11 -8.19 1.73
N ASP A 8 -7.49 -9.00 0.74
CA ASP A 8 -6.65 -9.97 0.03
C ASP A 8 -5.65 -9.31 -0.92
N GLU A 9 -5.82 -8.01 -1.24
CA GLU A 9 -4.86 -7.26 -2.05
C GLU A 9 -3.63 -6.77 -1.24
N ALA A 10 -3.59 -7.00 0.07
CA ALA A 10 -2.49 -6.57 0.95
C ALA A 10 -1.09 -6.91 0.41
N GLU A 11 -0.92 -8.11 -0.15
CA GLU A 11 0.35 -8.55 -0.72
C GLU A 11 0.73 -7.74 -1.96
N ILE A 12 -0.18 -7.55 -2.91
CA ILE A 12 0.10 -6.80 -4.14
C ILE A 12 0.34 -5.31 -3.83
N LEU A 13 -0.39 -4.73 -2.87
CA LEU A 13 -0.16 -3.35 -2.44
C LEU A 13 1.22 -3.18 -1.80
N THR A 14 1.65 -4.15 -0.99
CA THR A 14 3.01 -4.20 -0.45
C THR A 14 4.05 -4.22 -1.56
N GLN A 15 3.89 -5.10 -2.55
CA GLN A 15 4.82 -5.18 -3.69
C GLN A 15 4.89 -3.85 -4.46
N ILE A 16 3.77 -3.16 -4.66
CA ILE A 16 3.72 -1.83 -5.29
C ILE A 16 4.48 -0.79 -4.45
N SER A 17 4.34 -0.79 -3.12
CA SER A 17 5.07 0.10 -2.21
C SER A 17 6.59 -0.05 -2.38
N PHE A 18 7.06 -1.29 -2.33
CA PHE A 18 8.48 -1.61 -2.46
C PHE A 18 9.00 -1.28 -3.86
N ALA A 19 8.26 -1.60 -4.93
CA ALA A 19 8.66 -1.25 -6.29
C ALA A 19 8.76 0.27 -6.51
N SER A 20 7.78 1.02 -5.99
CA SER A 20 7.73 2.49 -6.07
C SER A 20 8.91 3.14 -5.34
N LYS A 21 9.23 2.67 -4.12
CA LYS A 21 10.42 3.15 -3.38
C LYS A 21 11.73 2.67 -4.00
N GLY A 22 11.75 1.45 -4.54
CA GLY A 22 12.87 0.81 -5.25
C GLY A 22 13.35 1.59 -6.46
N TYR A 23 12.44 2.26 -7.17
CA TYR A 23 12.76 3.09 -8.33
C TYR A 23 13.85 4.14 -8.08
N TRP A 24 13.91 4.67 -6.86
CA TRP A 24 14.88 5.70 -6.45
C TRP A 24 16.27 5.16 -6.12
N LYS A 25 16.48 3.84 -6.18
CA LYS A 25 17.77 3.16 -5.94
C LYS A 25 18.42 3.52 -4.60
N TYR A 26 17.61 3.63 -3.55
CA TYR A 26 18.15 3.78 -2.19
C TYR A 26 19.01 2.56 -1.80
N PRO A 27 19.99 2.74 -0.91
CA PRO A 27 20.76 1.61 -0.39
C PRO A 27 19.86 0.60 0.34
N GLU A 28 20.19 -0.69 0.24
CA GLU A 28 19.35 -1.81 0.73
C GLU A 28 19.03 -1.70 2.22
N ASN A 29 19.95 -1.17 3.04
CA ASN A 29 19.73 -0.98 4.47
C ASN A 29 18.56 -0.01 4.78
N TYR A 30 18.20 0.89 3.87
CA TYR A 30 17.01 1.74 4.04
C TYR A 30 15.71 0.94 3.86
N PHE A 31 15.70 -0.09 3.02
CA PHE A 31 14.53 -0.94 2.83
C PHE A 31 14.22 -1.78 4.06
N GLU A 32 15.24 -2.20 4.82
CA GLU A 32 15.02 -2.88 6.11
C GLU A 32 14.40 -1.93 7.15
N ILE A 33 14.79 -0.66 7.15
CA ILE A 33 14.21 0.37 8.04
C ILE A 33 12.75 0.64 7.66
N TRP A 34 12.46 0.77 6.36
CA TRP A 34 11.11 1.05 5.86
C TRP A 34 10.23 -0.17 5.72
N LYS A 35 10.73 -1.36 6.02
CA LYS A 35 10.00 -2.61 5.77
C LYS A 35 8.61 -2.60 6.37
N ASN A 36 8.49 -2.14 7.62
CA ASN A 36 7.22 -2.04 8.32
C ASN A 36 6.30 -0.97 7.71
N GLU A 37 6.84 0.17 7.29
CA GLU A 37 6.07 1.28 6.69
C GLU A 37 5.57 0.94 5.27
N LEU A 38 6.33 0.12 4.52
CA LEU A 38 5.99 -0.27 3.15
C LEU A 38 5.11 -1.52 3.08
N THR A 39 4.98 -2.25 4.19
CA THR A 39 4.14 -3.43 4.28
C THR A 39 2.70 -3.03 4.57
N ILE A 40 1.83 -3.30 3.60
CA ILE A 40 0.39 -3.12 3.74
C ILE A 40 -0.20 -4.44 4.22
N SER A 41 -0.89 -4.43 5.35
CA SER A 41 -1.58 -5.59 5.91
C SER A 41 -3.08 -5.54 5.61
N SER A 42 -3.76 -6.69 5.68
CA SER A 42 -5.21 -6.74 5.58
C SER A 42 -5.89 -5.88 6.65
N ASP A 43 -5.37 -5.90 7.89
CA ASP A 43 -5.86 -5.06 9.00
C ASP A 43 -5.71 -3.56 8.71
N TYR A 44 -4.62 -3.16 8.03
CA TYR A 44 -4.43 -1.79 7.57
C TYR A 44 -5.50 -1.37 6.56
N ILE A 45 -5.85 -2.25 5.62
CA ILE A 45 -6.89 -2.01 4.61
C ILE A 45 -8.27 -1.88 5.26
N GLU A 46 -8.58 -2.70 6.27
CA GLU A 46 -9.87 -2.62 6.97
C GLU A 46 -10.03 -1.32 7.78
N LYS A 47 -8.93 -0.83 8.37
CA LYS A 47 -8.97 0.33 9.27
C LYS A 47 -8.86 1.68 8.56
N ASN A 48 -8.31 1.71 7.35
CA ASN A 48 -7.98 2.94 6.63
C ASN A 48 -8.73 3.08 5.31
N ASP A 49 -8.71 4.29 4.76
CA ASP A 49 -9.23 4.51 3.41
C ASP A 49 -8.16 4.08 2.40
N VAL A 50 -8.31 2.89 1.84
CA VAL A 50 -7.39 2.36 0.82
C VAL A 50 -8.13 2.16 -0.49
N PHE A 51 -7.59 2.71 -1.57
CA PHE A 51 -8.17 2.63 -2.90
C PHE A 51 -7.12 2.20 -3.90
N VAL A 52 -7.53 1.34 -4.83
CA VAL A 52 -6.70 0.86 -5.92
C VAL A 52 -7.12 1.46 -7.25
N PHE A 53 -6.17 1.54 -8.17
CA PHE A 53 -6.44 1.76 -9.57
C PHE A 53 -6.23 0.45 -10.33
N GLU A 54 -7.31 -0.06 -10.89
CA GLU A 54 -7.36 -1.32 -11.63
C GLU A 54 -7.38 -1.09 -13.15
N VAL A 55 -6.60 -1.87 -13.90
CA VAL A 55 -6.65 -1.94 -15.37
C VAL A 55 -6.72 -3.41 -15.76
N ASP A 56 -7.71 -3.80 -16.55
CA ASP A 56 -7.92 -5.17 -17.03
C ASP A 56 -7.93 -6.24 -15.91
N GLY A 57 -8.52 -5.90 -14.76
CA GLY A 57 -8.58 -6.80 -13.59
C GLY A 57 -7.30 -6.85 -12.75
N ALA A 58 -6.25 -6.12 -13.14
CA ALA A 58 -5.00 -6.03 -12.40
C ALA A 58 -4.89 -4.72 -11.63
N THR A 59 -4.53 -4.80 -10.35
CA THR A 59 -4.18 -3.63 -9.53
C THR A 59 -2.80 -3.12 -9.92
N ILE A 60 -2.74 -1.91 -10.49
CA ILE A 60 -1.49 -1.30 -11.00
C ILE A 60 -0.99 -0.13 -10.16
N GLY A 61 -1.77 0.28 -9.16
CA GLY A 61 -1.43 1.37 -8.26
C GLY A 61 -2.47 1.48 -7.15
N TYR A 62 -2.12 2.20 -6.09
CA TYR A 62 -3.03 2.45 -4.98
C TYR A 62 -2.67 3.75 -4.27
N TYR A 63 -3.60 4.24 -3.46
CA TYR A 63 -3.33 5.22 -2.42
C TYR A 63 -3.98 4.77 -1.12
N SER A 64 -3.38 5.15 -0.01
CA SER A 64 -3.97 4.99 1.31
C SER A 64 -4.01 6.33 2.04
N ARG A 65 -4.99 6.49 2.92
CA ARG A 65 -5.05 7.59 3.87
C ARG A 65 -5.34 7.06 5.25
N GLU A 66 -4.40 7.32 6.15
CA GLU A 66 -4.57 7.15 7.58
C GLU A 66 -5.21 8.40 8.18
N TYR A 67 -6.13 8.20 9.12
CA TYR A 67 -6.65 9.28 9.94
C TYR A 67 -5.83 9.35 11.22
N GLY A 68 -5.03 10.41 11.39
CA GLY A 68 -4.32 10.64 12.63
C GLY A 68 -5.30 11.01 13.75
N GLY A 69 -5.61 10.06 14.64
CA GLY A 69 -6.32 10.28 15.91
C GLY A 69 -7.81 10.63 15.79
N ASP A 70 -8.65 9.79 16.41
CA ASP A 70 -10.10 9.94 16.66
C ASP A 70 -11.04 10.09 15.44
N ARG A 71 -11.57 8.94 14.97
CA ARG A 71 -12.91 8.90 14.41
C ARG A 71 -13.91 9.09 15.55
N LYS A 72 -14.44 10.31 15.73
CA LYS A 72 -15.72 10.53 16.42
C LYS A 72 -16.87 10.50 15.43
#